data_AF-A0A1G9U330-F1
#
_entry.id   AF-A0A1G9U330-F1
#
_cell.length_a   1.000
_cell.length_b   1.000
_cell.length_c   1.000
_cell.angle_alpha   90.00
_cell.angle_beta   90.00
_cell.angle_gamma   90.00
#
_symmetry.space_group_name_H-M   'P 1'
#
loop_
_entity.id
_entity.type
_entity.pdbx_description
1 polymer ?
#
loop_
_entity_poly.entity_id
_entity_poly.type
_entity_poly.pdbx_seq_one_letter_code
_entity_poly.pdbx_strand_id
1 'polypeptide(L)'
;YGKKIEVDDPWGYGRSLEWATSCPPPRHNFLTLPRIRSESPAFDLHHPEVASRDEASVTGYRDVIEPGKGAAPPLGDDKDGR
;
A
#
# COMPACT_ATOMS: atom_id res chain seq x y z
N TYR A 1 -32.30 -6.30 14.70
CA TYR A 1 -31.92 -5.33 13.67
C TYR A 1 -30.61 -4.65 14.09
N GLY A 2 -29.68 -4.42 13.15
CA GLY A 2 -28.39 -3.76 13.43
C GLY A 2 -28.50 -2.23 13.42
N LYS A 3 -27.58 -1.54 14.12
CA LYS A 3 -27.49 -0.07 14.13
C LYS A 3 -26.99 0.43 12.77
N LYS A 4 -27.63 1.47 12.23
CA LYS A 4 -27.16 2.13 11.00
C LYS A 4 -25.81 2.81 11.26
N ILE A 5 -24.86 2.57 10.37
CA ILE A 5 -23.55 3.21 10.36
C ILE A 5 -23.63 4.40 9.39
N GLU A 6 -23.17 5.56 9.83
CA GLU A 6 -23.15 6.82 9.06
C GLU A 6 -21.72 7.29 8.74
N VAL A 7 -20.73 6.42 8.99
CA VAL A 7 -19.30 6.68 8.79
C VAL A 7 -18.69 5.61 7.91
N ASP A 8 -17.65 5.96 7.19
CA ASP A 8 -17.01 5.09 6.20
C ASP A 8 -16.14 4.02 6.89
N ASP A 9 -15.48 4.38 7.99
CA ASP A 9 -14.75 3.46 8.86
C ASP A 9 -15.29 3.52 10.29
N PRO A 10 -16.20 2.61 10.69
CA PRO A 10 -16.74 2.59 12.04
C PRO A 10 -15.76 2.03 13.09
N TRP A 11 -14.60 1.50 12.67
CA TRP A 11 -13.55 1.03 13.57
C TRP A 11 -12.43 2.06 13.76
N GLY A 12 -12.23 2.97 12.81
CA GLY A 12 -11.33 4.12 12.88
C GLY A 12 -9.85 3.84 12.57
N TYR A 13 -9.51 2.61 12.20
CA TYR A 13 -8.13 2.16 11.94
C TYR A 13 -8.00 1.37 10.62
N GLY A 14 -9.00 1.45 9.74
CA GLY A 14 -8.98 0.86 8.41
C GLY A 14 -7.85 1.45 7.56
N ARG A 15 -7.02 0.58 6.97
CA ARG A 15 -5.80 1.00 6.24
C ARG A 15 -6.00 1.10 4.73
N SER A 16 -6.70 0.12 4.16
CA SER A 16 -6.92 -0.02 2.73
C SER A 16 -8.02 0.92 2.23
N LEU A 17 -8.02 1.22 0.94
CA LEU A 17 -9.00 2.11 0.29
C LEU A 17 -10.47 1.65 0.42
N GLU A 18 -10.74 0.40 0.78
CA GLU A 18 -12.09 -0.09 1.09
C GLU A 18 -12.77 0.72 2.21
N TRP A 19 -11.96 1.26 3.15
CA TRP A 19 -12.40 2.06 4.29
C TRP A 19 -12.47 3.57 4.02
N ALA A 20 -12.22 3.97 2.77
CA ALA A 20 -12.33 5.36 2.31
C ALA A 20 -13.56 5.55 1.39
N THR A 21 -14.54 4.65 1.47
CA THR A 21 -15.75 4.67 0.64
C THR A 21 -17.00 4.78 1.50
N SER A 22 -18.01 5.47 0.98
CA SER A 22 -19.21 5.77 1.77
C SER A 22 -19.99 4.53 2.19
N CYS A 23 -20.63 4.58 3.36
CA CYS A 23 -21.64 3.61 3.77
C CYS A 23 -23.05 4.26 3.81
N PRO A 24 -23.97 3.93 2.89
CA PRO A 24 -23.92 2.83 1.91
C PRO A 24 -23.03 3.14 0.68
N PRO A 25 -22.50 2.09 0.01
CA PRO A 25 -21.59 2.27 -1.12
C PRO A 25 -22.28 2.94 -2.31
N PRO A 26 -21.63 3.91 -2.99
CA PRO A 26 -22.15 4.52 -4.20
C PRO A 26 -22.01 3.57 -5.40
N ARG A 27 -22.63 3.91 -6.55
CA ARG A 27 -22.52 3.13 -7.80
C ARG A 27 -21.06 2.92 -8.25
N HIS A 28 -20.18 3.87 -7.93
CA HIS A 28 -18.75 3.76 -8.15
C HIS A 28 -18.02 4.26 -6.90
N ASN A 29 -16.95 3.56 -6.50
CA ASN A 29 -16.26 3.83 -5.23
C ASN A 29 -15.59 5.21 -5.18
N PHE A 30 -14.96 5.64 -6.28
CA PHE A 30 -14.19 6.89 -6.33
C PHE A 30 -14.62 7.75 -7.52
N LEU A 31 -14.87 9.03 -7.27
CA LEU A 31 -15.13 10.04 -8.32
C LEU A 31 -13.84 10.39 -9.08
N THR A 32 -12.71 10.36 -8.38
CA THR A 32 -11.36 10.63 -8.90
C THR A 32 -10.39 9.67 -8.24
N LEU A 33 -9.34 9.25 -8.96
CA LEU A 33 -8.34 8.33 -8.39
C LEU A 33 -7.57 9.01 -7.25
N PRO A 34 -7.63 8.48 -6.01
CA PRO A 34 -6.89 9.05 -4.90
C PRO A 34 -5.39 8.82 -5.10
N ARG A 35 -4.58 9.83 -4.76
CA ARG A 35 -3.12 9.73 -4.80
C ARG A 35 -2.65 8.88 -3.62
N ILE A 36 -1.91 7.81 -3.90
CA ILE A 36 -1.39 6.89 -2.88
C ILE A 36 -0.01 7.37 -2.43
N ARG A 37 0.14 7.69 -1.14
CA ARG A 37 1.39 8.17 -0.54
C ARG A 37 2.04 7.18 0.43
N SER A 38 1.29 6.16 0.85
CA SER A 38 1.74 5.13 1.78
C SER A 38 1.02 3.79 1.54
N GLU A 39 1.37 2.77 2.32
CA GLU A 39 0.68 1.48 2.34
C GLU A 39 -0.62 1.46 3.17
N SER A 40 -0.93 2.57 3.86
CA SER A 40 -2.14 2.74 4.67
C SER A 40 -2.96 3.98 4.23
N PRO A 41 -3.34 4.10 2.94
CA PRO A 41 -3.88 5.35 2.40
C PRO A 41 -5.21 5.80 3.01
N ALA A 42 -6.08 4.88 3.48
CA ALA A 42 -7.30 5.28 4.16
C ALA A 42 -7.04 5.79 5.58
N PHE A 43 -6.05 5.20 6.26
CA PHE A 43 -5.67 5.64 7.60
C PHE A 43 -5.07 7.05 7.56
N ASP A 44 -4.17 7.32 6.62
CA ASP A 44 -3.53 8.64 6.47
C ASP A 44 -4.52 9.77 6.21
N LEU A 45 -5.61 9.48 5.47
CA LEU A 45 -6.67 10.45 5.21
C LEU A 45 -7.45 10.81 6.48
N HIS A 46 -7.64 9.86 7.39
CA HIS A 46 -8.36 10.07 8.65
C HIS A 46 -7.44 10.60 9.78
N HIS A 47 -6.13 10.37 9.69
CA HIS A 47 -5.12 10.69 10.70
C HIS A 47 -3.95 11.49 10.08
N PRO A 48 -4.18 12.72 9.61
CA PRO A 48 -3.16 13.51 8.91
C PRO A 48 -1.91 13.80 9.77
N GLU A 49 -2.04 13.86 11.09
CA GLU A 49 -0.93 14.04 12.03
C GLU A 49 0.03 12.84 12.10
N VAL A 50 -0.44 11.63 11.76
CA VAL A 50 0.37 10.41 11.77
C VAL A 50 0.97 10.15 10.39
N ALA A 51 0.25 10.50 9.32
CA ALA A 51 0.66 10.29 7.93
C ALA A 51 2.05 10.85 7.60
N SER A 52 2.38 12.05 8.12
CA SER A 52 3.68 12.68 7.88
C SER A 52 4.88 11.88 8.43
N ARG A 53 4.67 11.08 9.47
CA ARG A 53 5.73 10.26 10.09
C ARG A 53 6.03 9.01 9.27
N ASP A 54 5.00 8.38 8.72
CA ASP A 54 5.16 7.20 7.88
C ASP A 54 5.82 7.57 6.54
N GLU A 55 5.41 8.67 5.90
CA GLU A 55 6.08 9.18 4.69
C GLU A 55 7.58 9.36 4.89
N ALA A 56 8.00 10.00 5.99
CA ALA A 56 9.41 10.21 6.32
C ALA A 56 10.21 8.90 6.44
N SER A 57 9.58 7.84 6.96
CA SER A 57 10.22 6.53 7.14
C SER A 57 10.36 5.73 5.84
N VAL A 58 9.51 5.97 4.84
CA VAL A 58 9.44 5.19 3.60
C VAL A 58 10.40 5.71 2.52
N THR A 59 10.79 6.99 2.56
CA THR A 59 11.55 7.66 1.49
C THR A 59 12.94 7.09 1.18
N GLY A 60 13.51 6.20 2.02
CA GLY A 60 14.93 5.85 1.95
C GLY A 60 15.31 4.48 1.37
N TYR A 61 14.39 3.50 1.30
CA TYR A 61 14.84 2.10 1.19
C TYR A 61 14.01 1.15 0.32
N ARG A 62 12.89 1.58 -0.26
CA ARG A 62 11.97 0.67 -0.98
C ARG A 62 12.18 0.61 -2.50
N ASP A 63 12.81 1.62 -3.10
CA ASP A 63 12.96 1.71 -4.57
C ASP A 63 14.29 1.13 -5.10
N VAL A 64 15.17 0.65 -4.24
CA VAL A 64 16.44 0.06 -4.67
C VAL A 64 16.25 -1.42 -5.01
N ILE A 65 16.05 -1.71 -6.30
CA ILE A 65 16.38 -3.02 -6.83
C ILE A 65 17.90 -3.05 -7.01
N GLU A 66 18.62 -3.74 -6.12
CA GLU A 66 20.05 -4.01 -6.26
C GLU A 66 20.30 -4.84 -7.54
N PRO A 67 20.95 -4.28 -8.59
CA PRO A 67 21.23 -5.04 -9.79
C PRO A 67 22.34 -6.05 -9.49
N GLY A 68 21.97 -7.34 -9.39
CA GLY A 68 22.93 -8.43 -9.20
C GLY A 68 22.53 -9.48 -8.16
N LYS A 69 21.48 -9.24 -7.34
CA LYS A 69 21.07 -10.19 -6.29
C LYS A 69 20.02 -11.22 -6.74
N GLY A 70 19.58 -11.17 -8.00
CA GLY A 70 18.53 -12.03 -8.57
C GLY A 70 18.96 -12.96 -9.72
N ALA A 71 20.25 -13.04 -10.05
CA ALA A 71 20.71 -13.97 -11.08
C ALA A 71 21.08 -15.31 -10.45
N ALA A 72 20.36 -16.38 -10.82
CA ALA A 72 20.82 -17.73 -10.57
C ALA A 72 22.23 -17.91 -11.18
N PRO A 73 23.16 -18.60 -10.52
CA PRO A 73 24.49 -18.81 -11.09
C PRO A 73 24.34 -19.52 -12.45
N PRO A 74 25.08 -19.10 -13.49
CA PRO A 74 25.01 -19.76 -14.78
C PRO A 74 25.39 -21.22 -14.62
N LEU A 75 24.58 -22.10 -15.21
CA LEU A 75 24.85 -23.54 -15.28
C LEU A 75 26.23 -23.73 -15.91
N GLY A 76 27.15 -24.34 -15.16
CA GLY A 76 28.56 -24.45 -15.53
C GLY A 76 28.74 -25.08 -16.90
N ASP A 77 29.59 -24.47 -17.74
CA ASP A 77 30.07 -25.11 -18.95
C ASP A 77 31.11 -26.18 -18.56
N ASP A 78 30.72 -27.45 -18.65
CA ASP A 78 31.62 -28.60 -18.65
C ASP A 78 32.69 -28.42 -19.74
N LYS A 79 33.93 -28.13 -19.35
CA LYS A 79 35.11 -28.29 -20.21
C LYS A 79 36.31 -28.80 -19.43
N ASP A 80 36.23 -30.05 -19.00
CA ASP A 80 37.42 -30.85 -18.73
C ASP A 80 37.92 -31.46 -20.04
N GLY A 81 38.90 -30.77 -20.61
CA GLY A 81 39.63 -31.18 -21.80
C GLY A 81 41.09 -30.78 -21.68
N ARG A 82 41.82 -31.37 -20.73
CA ARG A 82 43.27 -31.57 -20.80
C ARG A 82 43.77 -32.62 -19.82
#